data_AF-A0A842Q1C1-F1
#
_entry.id   AF-A0A842Q1C1-F1
#
_cell.length_a   1.000
_cell.length_b   1.000
_cell.length_c   1.000
_cell.angle_alpha   90.00
_cell.angle_beta   90.00
_cell.angle_gamma   90.00
#
_symmetry.space_group_name_H-M   'P 1'
#
loop_
_entity.id
_entity.type
_entity.pdbx_description
1 polymer ?
#
loop_
_entity_poly.entity_id
_entity_poly.type
_entity_poly.pdbx_seq_one_letter_code
_entity_poly.pdbx_strand_id
1 'polypeptide(L)' 'MENRDFESARKYVSDNISYEGPEGLSSFNKAEPYLKYLEHLNLPKADIKKKFVDDNDVYLISDMNFDKQSVTALIFSW' A
#
# COMPACT_ATOMS: atom_id res chain seq x y z
N MET A 1 -1.17 -5.67 6.30
CA MET A 1 -1.16 -6.03 4.86
C MET A 1 -0.70 -7.46 4.64
N GLU A 2 0.51 -7.87 5.03
CA GLU A 2 1.03 -9.23 4.76
C GLU A 2 0.16 -10.37 5.32
N ASN A 3 -0.33 -10.22 6.56
CA ASN A 3 -1.21 -11.22 7.18
C ASN A 3 -2.66 -11.15 6.68
N ARG A 4 -2.98 -10.28 5.72
CA ARG A 4 -4.34 -10.01 5.20
C ARG A 4 -5.40 -9.65 6.25
N ASP A 5 -4.96 -9.25 7.44
CA ASP A 5 -5.84 -8.75 8.50
C ASP A 5 -6.15 -7.26 8.25
N PHE A 6 -7.15 -7.01 7.40
CA PHE A 6 -7.57 -5.65 7.03
C PHE A 6 -8.42 -4.98 8.13
N GLU A 7 -9.10 -5.76 8.97
CA GLU A 7 -9.81 -5.24 10.14
C GLU A 7 -8.81 -4.60 11.12
N SER A 8 -7.73 -5.30 11.48
CA SER A 8 -6.67 -4.72 12.31
C SER A 8 -5.91 -3.61 11.59
N ALA A 9 -5.80 -3.65 10.26
CA ALA A 9 -5.11 -2.61 9.50
C ALA A 9 -5.84 -1.26 9.56
N ARG A 10 -7.17 -1.26 9.73
CA ARG A 10 -8.00 -0.04 9.77
C ARG A 10 -7.53 0.98 10.79
N LYS A 11 -7.00 0.54 11.94
CA LYS A 11 -6.52 1.43 13.01
C LYS A 11 -5.28 2.25 12.64
N TYR A 12 -4.59 1.88 11.56
CA TYR A 12 -3.40 2.58 11.06
C TYR A 12 -3.70 3.49 9.86
N VAL A 13 -4.97 3.55 9.42
CA VAL A 13 -5.39 4.31 8.23
C VAL A 13 -6.32 5.42 8.70
N SER A 14 -5.98 6.67 8.34
CA SER A 14 -6.81 7.85 8.63
C SER A 14 -8.17 7.75 7.95
N ASP A 15 -9.23 8.25 8.59
CA ASP A 15 -10.56 8.34 7.99
C ASP A 15 -10.54 9.22 6.72
N ASN A 16 -9.63 10.19 6.70
CA ASN A 16 -9.44 11.18 5.63
C ASN A 16 -8.15 10.95 4.83
N ILE A 17 -7.74 9.69 4.61
CA ILE A 17 -6.59 9.41 3.73
C ILE A 17 -6.79 10.00 2.33
N SER A 18 -5.68 10.25 1.64
CA SER A 18 -5.65 10.38 0.18
C SER A 18 -4.78 9.26 -0.37
N TYR A 19 -5.36 8.39 -1.20
CA TYR A 19 -4.65 7.34 -1.91
C TYR A 19 -4.72 7.60 -3.41
N GLU A 20 -3.55 7.60 -4.04
CA GLU A 20 -3.38 7.65 -5.49
C GLU A 20 -2.58 6.43 -5.92
N GLY A 21 -3.22 5.55 -6.69
CA GLY A 21 -2.53 4.43 -7.33
C GLY A 21 -1.73 4.88 -8.55
N PRO A 22 -0.90 3.98 -9.11
CA PRO A 22 -0.31 4.13 -10.44
C PRO A 22 -1.34 4.54 -11.50
N GLU A 23 -0.87 5.17 -12.58
CA GLU A 23 -1.73 5.65 -13.67
C GLU A 23 -2.70 4.57 -14.17
N GLY A 24 -3.98 4.92 -14.27
CA GLY A 24 -5.05 4.01 -14.67
C GLY A 24 -5.59 3.09 -13.56
N LEU A 25 -5.04 3.17 -12.34
CA LEU A 25 -5.59 2.51 -11.16
C LEU A 25 -6.48 3.46 -10.35
N SER A 26 -7.11 2.92 -9.30
CA SER A 26 -8.08 3.63 -8.49
C SER A 26 -7.43 4.67 -7.57
N SER A 27 -8.19 5.70 -7.24
CA SER A 27 -7.90 6.66 -6.18
C SER A 27 -9.01 6.68 -5.14
N PHE A 28 -8.68 6.96 -3.88
CA PHE A 28 -9.62 6.96 -2.77
C PHE A 28 -9.30 8.07 -1.78
N ASN A 29 -10.34 8.65 -1.19
CA ASN A 29 -10.22 9.71 -0.18
C ASN A 29 -10.83 9.32 1.19
N LYS A 30 -11.02 8.01 1.41
CA LYS A 30 -11.61 7.42 2.62
C LYS A 30 -10.96 6.07 2.91
N ALA A 31 -10.89 5.71 4.18
CA ALA A 31 -10.27 4.46 4.63
C ALA A 31 -10.95 3.20 4.08
N GLU A 32 -12.29 3.13 4.10
CA GLU A 32 -13.03 1.91 3.78
C GLU A 32 -12.91 1.52 2.30
N PRO A 33 -13.08 2.42 1.31
CA PRO A 33 -12.82 2.10 -0.09
C PRO A 33 -11.38 1.63 -0.36
N TYR A 34 -10.41 2.25 0.29
CA TYR A 34 -9.00 1.88 0.16
C TYR A 34 -8.70 0.48 0.72
N LEU A 35 -9.17 0.17 1.93
CA LEU A 35 -8.95 -1.14 2.55
C LEU A 35 -9.66 -2.25 1.77
N LYS A 36 -10.88 -1.99 1.30
CA LYS A 36 -11.63 -2.93 0.44
C LYS A 36 -10.93 -3.14 -0.90
N TYR A 37 -10.31 -2.10 -1.47
CA TYR A 37 -9.49 -2.24 -2.67
C TYR A 37 -8.27 -3.14 -2.43
N LEU A 38 -7.53 -2.91 -1.35
CA LEU A 38 -6.37 -3.74 -1.00
C LEU A 38 -6.73 -5.21 -0.73
N GLU A 39 -7.91 -5.46 -0.14
CA GLU A 39 -8.41 -6.82 0.10
C GLU A 39 -8.56 -7.61 -1.22
N HIS A 40 -9.00 -6.95 -2.28
CA HIS A 40 -9.15 -7.54 -3.61
C HIS A 40 -7.84 -7.73 -4.38
N LEU A 41 -6.81 -6.93 -4.10
CA LEU A 41 -5.58 -6.90 -4.91
C LEU A 41 -4.70 -8.15 -4.79
N ASN A 42 -4.97 -9.06 -3.83
CA ASN A 42 -4.20 -10.28 -3.59
C ASN A 42 -2.68 -10.08 -3.75
N LEU A 43 -2.16 -8.98 -3.18
CA LEU A 43 -0.76 -8.60 -3.36
C LEU A 43 0.16 -9.64 -2.71
N PRO A 44 1.26 -10.02 -3.36
CA PRO A 44 2.29 -10.84 -2.74
C PRO A 44 2.95 -10.06 -1.60
N LYS A 45 3.72 -10.78 -0.78
CA LYS A 45 4.55 -10.15 0.24
C LYS A 45 5.51 -9.14 -0.41
N ALA A 46 5.55 -7.92 0.14
CA ALA A 46 6.48 -6.89 -0.29
C ALA A 46 7.82 -7.06 0.42
N ASP A 47 8.90 -7.24 -0.33
CA ASP A 47 10.26 -7.28 0.18
C ASP A 47 10.86 -5.87 0.19
N ILE A 48 10.81 -5.21 1.35
CA ILE A 48 11.27 -3.81 1.51
C ILE A 48 12.80 -3.76 1.35
N LYS A 49 13.26 -3.17 0.25
CA LYS A 49 14.68 -3.00 -0.07
C LYS A 49 15.25 -1.73 0.54
N LYS A 50 14.48 -0.64 0.51
CA LYS A 50 14.88 0.65 1.09
C LYS A 50 13.70 1.32 1.78
N LYS A 51 13.99 1.95 2.90
CA LYS A 51 13.07 2.81 3.64
C LYS A 51 13.73 4.15 3.89
N PHE A 52 13.06 5.23 3.52
CA PHE A 52 13.44 6.59 3.86
C PHE A 52 12.33 7.20 4.72
N VAL A 53 12.72 8.02 5.69
CA VAL A 53 11.80 8.74 6.56
C VAL A 53 12.23 10.19 6.52
N ASP A 54 11.29 11.08 6.25
CA ASP A 54 11.48 12.53 6.24
C ASP A 54 10.34 13.17 7.04
N ASP A 55 10.63 13.58 8.28
CA ASP A 55 9.63 13.98 9.27
C ASP A 55 8.46 12.99 9.43
N ASN A 56 7.30 13.31 8.85
CA ASN A 56 6.09 12.48 8.88
C ASN A 56 5.93 11.59 7.64
N ASP A 57 6.78 11.78 6.64
CA ASP A 57 6.71 11.08 5.36
C ASP A 57 7.57 9.81 5.39
N VAL A 58 7.03 8.74 4.81
CA VAL A 58 7.71 7.45 4.64
C VAL A 58 7.72 7.08 3.17
N TYR A 59 8.92 6.73 2.68
CA TYR A 59 9.16 6.28 1.32
C TYR A 59 9.68 4.85 1.36
N LEU A 60 9.01 3.94 0.66
CA LEU A 60 9.41 2.54 0.58
C LEU A 60 9.72 2.16 -0.86
N ILE A 61 10.87 1.52 -1.05
CA ILE A 61 11.18 0.79 -2.27
C ILE A 61 11.08 -0.70 -1.93
N SER A 62 10.15 -1.39 -2.56
CA SER A 62 9.85 -2.78 -2.27
C SER A 62 9.75 -3.60 -3.54
N ASP A 63 10.27 -4.82 -3.51
CA ASP A 63 10.04 -5.79 -4.57
C ASP A 63 8.82 -6.65 -4.24
N MET A 64 7.92 -6.80 -5.21
CA MET A 64 6.75 -7.66 -5.14
C MET A 64 6.84 -8.73 -6.22
N ASN A 65 6.94 -9.99 -5.78
CA ASN A 65 7.06 -11.13 -6.69
C ASN A 65 5.69 -11.75 -6.94
N PHE A 66 5.10 -11.44 -8.09
CA PHE A 66 3.93 -12.15 -8.59
C PHE A 66 4.37 -13.40 -9.36
N ASP A 67 3.51 -14.41 -9.48
CA ASP A 67 3.84 -15.71 -10.10
C ASP A 67 4.52 -15.61 -11.48
N LYS A 68 4.20 -14.56 -12.25
CA LYS A 68 4.70 -14.36 -13.62
C LYS A 68 5.67 -13.18 -13.78
N GLN A 69 5.77 -12.31 -12.77
CA GLN A 69 6.56 -11.08 -12.87
C GLN A 69 6.97 -10.55 -11.50
N SER A 70 8.20 -10.06 -11.40
CA SER A 70 8.65 -9.25 -10.27
C SER A 70 8.49 -7.78 -10.62
N VAL A 71 7.91 -7.02 -9.70
CA VAL A 71 7.71 -5.57 -9.84
C VAL A 71 8.39 -4.87 -8.68
N THR A 72 9.18 -3.85 -8.96
CA THR A 72 9.65 -2.91 -7.94
C THR A 72 8.64 -1.78 -7.82
N ALA A 73 8.08 -1.60 -6.62
CA ALA A 73 7.17 -0.51 -6.30
C ALA A 73 7.87 0.56 -5.46
N LEU A 74 7.57 1.81 -5.79
CA LEU A 74 7.90 2.98 -4.99
C LEU A 74 6.60 3.48 -4.36
N ILE A 75 6.56 3.53 -3.03
CA ILE A 75 5.38 3.92 -2.24
C ILE A 75 5.74 5.13 -1.40
N PHE A 76 4.86 6.14 -1.44
CA PHE A 76 4.92 7.35 -0.64
C PHE A 76 3.76 7.33 0.36
N SER A 77 3.99 7.71 1.60
CA SER A 77 2.96 7.74 2.65
C SER A 77 3.25 8.87 3.62
N TRP A 78 2.21 9.60 4.05
CA TRP A 78 2.26 10.74 4.96
C TRP A 78 1.07 10.74 5.92
#